data_AF-A0A502EDC9-F1
#
_entry.id   AF-A0A502EDC9-F1
#
_cell.length_a   1.000
_cell.length_b   1.000
_cell.length_c   1.000
_cell.angle_alpha   90.00
_cell.angle_beta   90.00
_cell.angle_gamma   90.00
#
_symmetry.space_group_name_H-M   'P 1'
#
loop_
_entity.id
_entity.type
_entity.pdbx_description
1 polymer ?
#
loop_
_entity_poly.entity_id
_entity_poly.type
_entity_poly.pdbx_seq_one_letter_code
_entity_poly.pdbx_strand_id
1 'polypeptide(L)'
;MSSADWDLGEERCAPGRKAVDILLSVPEELKERMVNVITWTQPYTGISTQQAFIRRAIVMLCDQLERELNAGEPFEPRAILQ
;
A
#
# COMPACT_ATOMS: atom_id res chain seq x y z
N MET A 1 -9.59 -22.70 -11.78
CA MET A 1 -8.62 -21.76 -11.19
C MET A 1 -9.04 -20.37 -11.66
N SER A 2 -9.64 -19.57 -10.78
CA SER A 2 -10.21 -18.27 -11.16
C SER A 2 -9.09 -17.25 -11.31
N SER A 3 -8.97 -16.68 -12.50
CA SER A 3 -8.12 -15.52 -12.77
C SER A 3 -8.61 -14.37 -11.92
N ALA A 4 -7.86 -14.02 -10.87
CA ALA A 4 -8.11 -12.81 -10.13
C ALA A 4 -7.48 -11.67 -10.93
N ASP A 5 -8.34 -11.03 -11.71
CA ASP A 5 -8.09 -9.82 -12.48
C ASP A 5 -7.86 -8.68 -11.49
N TRP A 6 -6.63 -8.56 -10.97
CA TRP A 6 -6.25 -7.46 -10.10
C TRP A 6 -5.88 -6.26 -10.97
N ASP A 7 -6.88 -5.74 -11.66
CA ASP A 7 -6.83 -4.38 -12.19
C ASP A 7 -6.87 -3.45 -10.97
N LEU A 8 -5.70 -3.18 -10.39
CA LEU A 8 -5.47 -2.01 -9.56
C LEU A 8 -5.50 -0.79 -10.49
N GLY A 9 -6.66 -0.60 -11.12
CA GLY A 9 -7.05 0.61 -11.79
C GLY A 9 -6.77 1.71 -10.80
N GLU A 10 -5.90 2.62 -11.22
CA GLU A 10 -5.60 3.90 -10.63
C GLU A 10 -6.68 4.31 -9.64
N GLU A 11 -6.46 3.98 -8.36
CA GLU A 11 -7.32 4.40 -7.27
C GLU A 11 -7.20 5.91 -7.22
N ARG A 12 -7.98 6.57 -8.08
CA ARG A 12 -8.24 7.99 -8.02
C ARG A 12 -8.84 8.17 -6.65
N CYS A 13 -8.05 8.73 -5.73
CA CYS A 13 -8.53 9.17 -4.44
C CYS A 13 -9.88 9.86 -4.69
N ALA A 14 -10.91 9.45 -3.95
CA ALA A 14 -12.26 9.99 -4.08
C ALA A 14 -12.18 11.53 -4.23
N PRO A 15 -12.99 12.14 -5.13
CA PRO A 15 -12.88 13.56 -5.45
C PRO A 15 -12.90 14.39 -4.17
N GLY A 16 -11.75 14.95 -3.81
CA GLY A 16 -11.54 15.72 -2.57
C GLY A 16 -10.35 15.30 -1.71
N ARG A 17 -9.84 14.06 -1.80
CA ARG A 17 -8.63 13.66 -1.06
C ARG A 17 -7.39 13.83 -1.94
N LYS A 18 -6.59 14.85 -1.65
CA LYS A 18 -5.30 15.08 -2.33
C LYS A 18 -4.29 14.01 -1.92
N ALA A 19 -3.53 13.50 -2.87
CA ALA A 19 -2.33 12.72 -2.56
C ALA A 19 -1.37 13.61 -1.76
N VAL A 20 -0.78 13.05 -0.71
CA VAL A 20 0.24 13.71 0.12
C VAL A 20 1.53 12.92 -0.04
N ASP A 21 2.59 13.61 -0.39
CA ASP A 21 3.91 13.01 -0.53
C ASP A 21 4.57 12.83 0.83
N ILE A 22 5.19 11.68 1.03
CA ILE A 22 6.01 11.38 2.20
C ILE A 22 7.44 11.10 1.75
N LEU A 23 8.43 11.66 2.46
CA LEU A 23 9.81 11.24 2.34
C LEU A 23 10.04 10.07 3.31
N LEU A 24 10.47 8.92 2.77
CA LEU A 24 10.65 7.70 3.55
C LEU A 24 12.10 7.21 3.46
N SER A 25 12.72 7.06 4.62
CA SER A 25 14.02 6.39 4.76
C SER A 25 13.81 4.94 5.21
N VAL A 26 14.50 4.00 4.56
CA VAL A 26 14.51 2.57 4.92
C VAL A 26 15.95 2.05 4.89
N PRO A 27 16.27 0.97 5.61
CA PRO A 27 17.55 0.29 5.46
C PRO A 27 17.84 -0.06 4.00
N GLU A 28 19.10 0.02 3.59
CA GLU A 28 19.52 -0.21 2.20
C GLU A 28 19.14 -1.61 1.74
N GLU A 29 19.36 -2.61 2.59
CA GLU A 29 19.07 -4.01 2.30
C GLU A 29 17.56 -4.23 2.08
N LEU A 30 16.71 -3.46 2.78
CA LEU A 30 15.28 -3.52 2.59
C LEU A 30 14.87 -2.89 1.25
N LYS A 31 15.50 -1.78 0.87
CA LYS A 31 15.28 -1.15 -0.44
C LYS A 31 15.68 -2.08 -1.58
N GLU A 32 16.84 -2.72 -1.50
CA GLU A 32 17.31 -3.68 -2.50
C GLU A 32 16.35 -4.86 -2.63
N ARG A 33 15.92 -5.43 -1.50
CA ARG A 33 14.93 -6.51 -1.50
C ARG A 33 13.61 -6.08 -2.13
N MET A 34 13.11 -4.88 -1.83
CA MET A 34 11.90 -4.33 -2.45
C MET A 34 12.05 -4.22 -3.96
N VAL A 35 13.15 -3.63 -4.45
CA VAL A 35 13.40 -3.47 -5.89
C VAL A 35 13.51 -4.84 -6.59
N ASN A 36 14.17 -5.81 -5.97
CA ASN A 36 14.27 -7.16 -6.50
C ASN A 36 12.90 -7.83 -6.60
N VAL A 37 12.06 -7.73 -5.57
CA VAL A 37 10.70 -8.30 -5.59
C VAL A 37 9.87 -7.66 -6.69
N ILE A 38 9.89 -6.32 -6.82
CA ILE A 38 9.17 -5.62 -7.88
C ILE A 38 9.62 -6.15 -9.25
N THR A 39 10.93 -6.20 -9.49
CA THR A 39 11.51 -6.63 -10.78
C THR A 39 11.06 -8.04 -11.16
N TRP A 40 11.13 -8.99 -10.23
CA TRP A 40 10.79 -10.39 -10.50
C TRP A 40 9.29 -10.66 -10.59
N THR A 41 8.46 -9.85 -9.93
CA THR A 41 7.02 -10.09 -9.82
C THR A 41 6.16 -9.18 -10.69
N GLN A 42 6.75 -8.14 -11.30
CA GLN A 42 6.05 -7.19 -12.16
C GLN A 42 5.18 -7.89 -13.23
N PRO A 43 5.64 -8.92 -13.96
CA PRO A 43 4.82 -9.56 -15.00
C PRO A 43 3.54 -10.22 -14.47
N TYR A 44 3.50 -10.55 -13.18
CA TYR A 44 2.38 -11.24 -12.54
C TYR A 44 1.50 -10.31 -11.71
N THR A 45 2.04 -9.19 -11.24
CA THR A 45 1.35 -8.28 -10.31
C THR A 45 0.97 -6.94 -10.92
N GLY A 46 1.60 -6.56 -12.04
CA GLY A 46 1.48 -5.23 -12.63
C GLY A 46 2.17 -4.11 -11.82
N ILE A 47 2.70 -4.41 -10.63
CA ILE A 47 3.39 -3.43 -9.78
C ILE A 47 4.78 -3.18 -10.36
N SER A 48 5.01 -1.95 -10.84
CA SER A 48 6.26 -1.54 -11.50
C SER A 48 7.00 -0.43 -10.78
N THR A 49 6.41 0.18 -9.74
CA THR A 49 7.01 1.31 -9.02
C THR A 49 7.12 1.03 -7.53
N GLN A 50 8.13 1.61 -6.89
CA GLN A 50 8.31 1.54 -5.43
C GLN A 50 7.12 2.15 -4.69
N GLN A 51 6.56 3.26 -5.20
CA GLN A 51 5.39 3.90 -4.61
C GLN A 51 4.16 2.99 -4.65
N ALA A 52 3.88 2.33 -5.78
CA ALA A 52 2.77 1.39 -5.88
C ALA A 52 2.95 0.19 -4.92
N PHE A 53 4.18 -0.35 -4.85
CA PHE A 53 4.51 -1.42 -3.91
C PHE A 53 4.26 -1.01 -2.46
N ILE A 54 4.77 0.16 -2.05
CA ILE A 54 4.62 0.68 -0.69
C ILE A 54 3.16 0.98 -0.37
N ARG A 55 2.40 1.62 -1.27
CA ARG A 55 0.98 1.88 -1.08
C ARG A 55 0.19 0.60 -0.87
N ARG A 56 0.47 -0.44 -1.67
CA ARG A 56 -0.16 -1.75 -1.54
C ARG A 56 0.16 -2.39 -0.19
N ALA A 57 1.42 -2.34 0.23
CA ALA A 57 1.85 -2.86 1.53
C ALA A 57 1.17 -2.14 2.71
N ILE A 58 1.02 -0.80 2.62
CA ILE A 58 0.30 0.00 3.63
C ILE A 58 -1.16 -0.45 3.72
N VAL A 59 -1.87 -0.51 2.59
CA VAL A 59 -3.29 -0.95 2.56
C VAL A 59 -3.43 -2.34 3.17
N MET A 60 -2.58 -3.29 2.76
CA MET A 60 -2.63 -4.65 3.29
C MET A 60 -2.43 -4.72 4.81
N LEU A 61 -1.51 -3.91 5.34
CA LEU A 61 -1.26 -3.87 6.78
C LEU A 61 -2.37 -3.14 7.55
N CYS A 62 -2.90 -2.03 7.02
CA CYS A 62 -4.08 -1.36 7.59
C CYS A 62 -5.27 -2.30 7.66
N ASP A 63 -5.64 -2.93 6.54
CA ASP A 63 -6.73 -3.90 6.47
C ASP A 63 -6.53 -5.05 7.48
N GLN A 64 -5.29 -5.51 7.64
CA GLN A 64 -4.98 -6.58 8.58
C GLN A 64 -5.22 -6.14 10.03
N LEU A 65 -4.69 -4.98 10.41
CA LEU A 65 -4.80 -4.47 11.77
C LEU A 65 -6.23 -4.06 12.11
N GLU A 66 -6.98 -3.50 11.17
CA GLU A 66 -8.40 -3.15 11.35
C GLU A 66 -9.24 -4.42 11.57
N ARG A 67 -9.00 -5.49 10.80
CA ARG A 67 -9.64 -6.80 11.03
C ARG A 67 -9.29 -7.39 12.40
N GLU A 68 -8.01 -7.38 12.76
CA GLU A 68 -7.53 -8.01 13.99
C GLU A 68 -7.93 -7.25 15.25
N LEU A 69 -7.96 -5.91 15.19
CA LEU A 69 -7.99 -5.06 16.38
C LEU A 69 -9.19 -4.10 16.43
N ASN A 70 -9.95 -3.95 15.35
CA ASN A 70 -11.07 -3.01 15.27
C ASN A 70 -12.29 -3.56 14.51
N ALA A 71 -12.53 -4.87 14.60
CA ALA A 71 -13.69 -5.55 13.98
C ALA A 71 -13.83 -5.33 12.46
N GLY A 72 -12.72 -5.04 11.77
CA GLY A 72 -12.70 -4.74 10.35
C GLY A 72 -13.04 -3.29 9.99
N GLU A 73 -13.25 -2.44 10.98
CA GLU A 73 -13.54 -1.02 10.76
C GLU A 73 -12.25 -0.18 10.81
N PRO A 74 -12.18 0.93 10.05
CA PRO A 74 -11.08 1.88 10.16
C PRO A 74 -10.94 2.47 11.57
N PHE A 75 -9.71 2.72 12.00
CA PHE A 75 -9.48 3.40 13.27
C PHE A 75 -9.93 4.87 13.21
N GLU A 76 -10.65 5.32 14.24
CA GLU A 76 -11.05 6.72 14.37
C GLU A 76 -9.81 7.64 14.38
N PRO A 77 -9.83 8.76 13.63
CA PRO A 77 -8.76 9.74 13.70
C PRO A 77 -8.62 10.24 15.13
N ARG A 78 -7.45 10.01 15.74
CA ARG A 78 -7.18 10.67 17.02
C ARG A 78 -7.14 12.17 16.74
N ALA A 79 -7.97 12.94 17.42
CA ALA A 79 -7.75 14.37 17.55
C ALA A 79 -6.35 14.53 18.14
N ILE A 80 -5.39 14.95 17.30
CA ILE A 80 -4.04 15.22 17.75
C ILE A 80 -4.19 16.39 18.73
N LEU A 81 -4.05 16.12 20.03
CA LEU A 81 -3.78 17.17 21.01
C LEU A 81 -2.43 17.76 20.59
N GLN A 82 -2.48 18.96 20.02
CA GLN A 82 -1.32 19.75 19.65
C GLN A 82 -0.51 20.14 20.89
#